data_AF-A0A8T0ENT6-F1
#
_entry.id   AF-A0A8T0ENT6-F1
#
_cell.length_a   1.000
_cell.length_b   1.000
_cell.length_c   1.000
_cell.angle_alpha   90.00
_cell.angle_beta   90.00
_cell.angle_gamma   90.00
#
_symmetry.space_group_name_H-M   'P 1'
#
loop_
_entity.id
_entity.type
_entity.pdbx_description
1 polymer ?
#
loop_
_entity_poly.entity_id
_entity_poly.type
_entity_poly.pdbx_seq_one_letter_code
_entity_poly.pdbx_strand_id
1 'polypeptide(L)'
;MKNKLSVAILCFLSLFAIIQGLIIKPEDLDDYYECWTYAKCFSDGPPAENMENCVKIMKPEEYEATYKYVADNYYDYKSDDIGGGVREYCNLDDSTRRDAYNKSLNGMIAYQKKVCAEPDKAGACDRITKSIDCLFLYLGQLKQQDQCKTSGSIGKLPFNNA
;
A
#
# COMPACT_ATOMS: atom_id res chain seq x y z
N MET A 1 22.56 4.32 -48.24
CA MET A 1 22.06 5.11 -47.09
C MET A 1 21.75 4.13 -45.98
N LYS A 2 22.66 3.96 -45.02
CA LYS A 2 22.59 2.92 -43.98
C LYS A 2 22.65 3.55 -42.58
N ASN A 3 21.66 3.21 -41.78
CA ASN A 3 21.75 2.93 -40.33
C ASN A 3 22.00 4.06 -39.33
N LYS A 4 21.73 5.34 -39.65
CA LYS A 4 21.75 6.40 -38.60
C LYS A 4 20.45 6.53 -37.81
N LEU A 5 19.35 5.92 -38.28
CA LEU A 5 18.04 5.99 -37.62
C LEU A 5 17.88 5.03 -36.43
N SER A 6 18.84 4.12 -36.20
CA SER A 6 18.69 3.02 -35.23
C SER A 6 19.15 3.40 -33.81
N VAL A 7 20.25 4.16 -33.68
CA VAL A 7 20.90 4.35 -32.37
C VAL A 7 20.17 5.38 -31.49
N ALA A 8 19.66 6.47 -32.09
CA ALA A 8 18.93 7.50 -31.33
C ALA A 8 17.59 6.96 -30.79
N ILE A 9 16.89 6.13 -31.56
CA ILE A 9 15.61 5.51 -31.15
C ILE A 9 15.83 4.52 -29.99
N LEU A 10 16.93 3.76 -30.01
CA LEU A 10 17.29 2.84 -28.94
C LEU A 10 17.62 3.56 -27.62
N CYS A 11 18.27 4.73 -27.67
CA CYS A 11 18.52 5.55 -26.48
C CYS A 11 17.25 6.17 -25.88
N PHE A 12 16.27 6.54 -26.71
CA PHE A 12 14.98 7.03 -26.22
C PHE A 12 14.17 5.89 -25.57
N LEU A 13 14.17 4.68 -26.15
CA LEU A 13 13.47 3.53 -25.57
C LEU A 13 14.07 3.08 -24.23
N SER A 14 15.39 3.21 -24.03
CA SER A 14 16.03 2.96 -22.73
C SER A 14 15.66 3.98 -21.65
N LEU A 15 15.30 5.22 -22.02
CA LEU A 15 14.81 6.23 -21.08
C LEU A 15 13.35 6.00 -20.70
N PHE A 16 12.53 5.46 -21.60
CA PHE A 16 11.13 5.11 -21.31
C PHE A 16 10.96 3.81 -20.52
N ALA A 17 12.01 2.97 -20.41
CA ALA A 17 11.95 1.72 -19.65
C ALA A 17 11.98 1.90 -18.12
N ILE A 18 12.28 3.10 -17.61
CA ILE A 18 12.41 3.35 -16.15
C ILE A 18 11.14 3.97 -15.55
N ILE A 19 10.15 4.36 -16.36
CA ILE A 19 8.89 4.96 -15.88
C ILE A 19 7.70 4.02 -16.12
N GLN A 20 7.89 2.71 -15.92
CA GLN A 20 6.78 1.85 -15.55
C GLN A 20 6.78 1.79 -14.02
N GLY A 21 6.30 2.86 -13.39
CA GLY A 21 5.93 2.83 -11.97
C GLY A 21 5.05 1.60 -11.76
N LEU A 22 5.32 0.84 -10.70
CA LEU A 22 4.72 -0.47 -10.46
C LEU A 22 3.22 -0.40 -10.74
N ILE A 23 2.80 -0.93 -11.90
CA ILE A 23 1.40 -1.27 -12.10
C ILE A 23 1.23 -2.51 -11.22
N ILE A 24 0.91 -2.29 -9.95
CA ILE A 24 0.61 -3.36 -9.01
C ILE A 24 -0.60 -4.05 -9.60
N LYS A 25 -0.38 -5.24 -10.17
CA LYS A 25 -1.49 -5.99 -10.69
C LYS A 25 -2.29 -6.53 -9.50
N PRO A 26 -3.62 -6.63 -9.62
CA PRO A 26 -4.44 -7.20 -8.57
C PRO A 26 -3.99 -8.61 -8.14
N GLU A 27 -3.42 -9.38 -9.07
CA GLU A 27 -2.84 -10.70 -8.83
C GLU A 27 -1.58 -10.70 -7.94
N ASP A 28 -0.88 -9.56 -7.83
CA ASP A 28 0.31 -9.39 -6.99
C ASP A 28 -0.04 -8.85 -5.59
N LEU A 29 -1.31 -8.59 -5.28
CA LEU A 29 -1.72 -7.98 -4.00
C LEU A 29 -1.67 -8.98 -2.84
N ASP A 30 -2.16 -10.20 -3.04
CA ASP A 30 -2.14 -11.27 -2.02
C ASP A 30 -0.71 -11.61 -1.57
N ASP A 31 0.24 -11.37 -2.47
CA ASP A 31 1.66 -11.61 -2.36
C ASP A 31 2.36 -10.75 -1.28
N TYR A 32 1.71 -9.68 -0.82
CA TYR A 32 2.21 -8.78 0.21
C TYR A 32 1.44 -8.87 1.53
N TYR A 33 0.42 -9.73 1.64
CA TYR A 33 -0.42 -9.85 2.85
C TYR A 33 0.41 -10.09 4.12
N GLU A 34 1.36 -11.04 4.06
CA GLU A 34 2.21 -11.38 5.21
C GLU A 34 3.09 -10.20 5.63
N CYS A 35 3.68 -9.50 4.65
CA CYS A 35 4.50 -8.33 4.89
C CYS A 35 3.70 -7.16 5.45
N TRP A 36 2.50 -6.94 4.94
CA TRP A 36 1.60 -5.91 5.44
C TRP A 36 1.23 -6.18 6.89
N THR A 37 0.83 -7.41 7.18
CA THR A 37 0.44 -7.82 8.54
C THR A 37 1.61 -7.74 9.50
N TYR A 38 2.81 -8.17 9.10
CA TYR A 38 4.03 -7.98 9.87
C TYR A 38 4.27 -6.49 10.16
N ALA A 39 4.32 -5.64 9.13
CA ALA A 39 4.66 -4.22 9.27
C ALA A 39 3.62 -3.41 10.05
N LYS A 40 2.33 -3.79 10.00
CA LYS A 40 1.24 -3.07 10.67
C LYS A 40 0.90 -3.60 12.06
N CYS A 41 1.08 -4.89 12.31
CA CYS A 41 0.58 -5.53 13.52
C CYS A 41 1.65 -6.09 14.44
N PHE A 42 2.85 -6.41 13.92
CA PHE A 42 3.85 -7.17 14.69
C PHE A 42 5.21 -6.48 14.79
N SER A 43 5.53 -5.57 13.90
CA SER A 43 6.76 -4.79 13.99
C SER A 43 6.54 -3.50 14.75
N ASP A 44 7.40 -3.25 15.74
CA ASP A 44 7.66 -1.90 16.25
C ASP A 44 8.93 -1.33 15.58
N GLY A 45 9.09 0.00 15.60
CA GLY A 45 10.29 0.66 15.11
C GLY A 45 10.33 0.85 13.59
N PRO A 46 11.50 0.64 12.92
CA PRO A 46 11.69 1.06 11.53
C PRO A 46 10.64 0.58 10.53
N PRO A 47 10.08 -0.65 10.61
CA PRO A 47 9.06 -1.06 9.65
C PRO A 47 7.72 -0.35 9.80
N ALA A 48 7.27 -0.12 11.04
CA ALA A 48 6.08 0.69 11.29
C ALA A 48 6.30 2.15 10.86
N GLU A 49 7.48 2.71 11.17
CA GLU A 49 7.84 4.09 10.80
C GLU A 49 7.91 4.28 9.27
N ASN A 50 8.50 3.33 8.54
CA ASN A 50 8.57 3.41 7.08
C ASN A 50 7.18 3.34 6.43
N MET A 51 6.28 2.49 6.95
CA MET A 51 4.90 2.47 6.50
C MET A 51 4.19 3.81 6.76
N GLU A 52 4.41 4.42 7.92
CA GLU A 52 3.86 5.73 8.26
C GLU A 52 4.43 6.85 7.35
N ASN A 53 5.72 6.80 7.04
CA ASN A 53 6.38 7.75 6.14
C ASN A 53 5.82 7.68 4.72
N CYS A 54 5.48 6.50 4.21
CA CYS A 54 4.79 6.37 2.93
C CYS A 54 3.39 6.99 2.97
N VAL A 55 2.66 6.84 4.08
CA VAL A 55 1.33 7.42 4.26
C VAL A 55 1.39 8.96 4.33
N LYS A 56 2.42 9.52 4.97
CA LYS A 56 2.66 10.98 5.09
C LYS A 56 2.89 11.70 3.75
N ILE A 57 3.06 10.97 2.65
CA ILE A 57 3.07 11.55 1.30
C ILE A 57 1.70 12.14 0.95
N MET A 58 0.61 11.51 1.42
CA MET A 58 -0.73 12.05 1.33
C MET A 58 -0.91 13.19 2.32
N LYS A 59 -1.78 14.14 1.97
CA LYS A 59 -2.26 15.11 2.95
C LYS A 59 -3.22 14.44 3.95
N PRO A 60 -3.36 14.97 5.17
CA PRO A 60 -4.28 14.40 6.16
C PRO A 60 -5.71 14.20 5.62
N GLU A 61 -6.24 15.18 4.88
CA GLU A 61 -7.59 15.08 4.31
C GLU A 61 -7.72 13.98 3.24
N GLU A 62 -6.64 13.67 2.51
CA GLU A 62 -6.61 12.61 1.50
C GLU A 62 -6.56 11.23 2.16
N TYR A 63 -5.81 11.13 3.25
CA TYR A 63 -5.70 9.92 4.06
C TYR A 63 -7.04 9.58 4.71
N GLU A 64 -7.68 10.54 5.36
CA GLU A 64 -9.02 10.39 5.95
C GLU A 64 -10.08 10.04 4.88
N ALA A 65 -10.06 10.73 3.74
CA ALA A 65 -10.99 10.43 2.65
C ALA A 65 -10.78 9.03 2.06
N THR A 66 -9.53 8.56 1.97
CA THR A 66 -9.20 7.20 1.53
C THR A 66 -9.80 6.17 2.49
N TYR A 67 -9.59 6.35 3.80
CA TYR A 67 -10.13 5.44 4.81
C TYR A 67 -11.65 5.39 4.80
N LYS A 68 -12.30 6.56 4.81
CA LYS A 68 -13.75 6.63 4.75
C LYS A 68 -14.31 5.96 3.51
N TYR A 69 -13.67 6.18 2.36
CA TYR A 69 -14.08 5.51 1.12
C TYR A 69 -13.96 3.98 1.23
N VAL A 70 -12.90 3.46 1.84
CA VAL A 70 -12.72 2.03 2.10
C VAL A 70 -13.81 1.51 3.06
N ALA A 71 -14.03 2.22 4.17
CA ALA A 71 -15.01 1.84 5.18
C ALA A 71 -16.44 1.78 4.61
N ASP A 72 -16.82 2.82 3.87
CA ASP A 72 -18.17 2.96 3.31
C ASP A 72 -18.48 1.98 2.17
N ASN A 73 -17.45 1.46 1.46
CA ASN A 73 -17.67 0.75 0.19
C ASN A 73 -17.04 -0.65 0.10
N TYR A 74 -16.05 -0.99 0.94
CA TYR A 74 -15.24 -2.21 0.77
C TYR A 74 -15.17 -3.07 2.02
N TYR A 75 -14.89 -2.48 3.18
CA TYR A 75 -14.80 -3.22 4.44
C TYR A 75 -15.37 -2.42 5.60
N ASP A 76 -16.41 -2.95 6.23
CA ASP A 76 -17.15 -2.30 7.31
C ASP A 76 -16.36 -2.34 8.63
N TYR A 77 -15.36 -1.46 8.75
CA TYR A 77 -14.66 -1.22 10.00
C TYR A 77 -15.62 -0.57 10.99
N LYS A 78 -15.63 -1.05 12.24
CA LYS A 78 -16.41 -0.44 13.33
C LYS A 78 -15.82 0.88 13.81
N SER A 79 -14.56 1.12 13.48
CA SER A 79 -13.80 2.28 13.93
C SER A 79 -14.03 3.47 13.01
N ASP A 80 -14.24 4.65 13.61
CA ASP A 80 -14.45 5.89 12.84
C ASP A 80 -13.15 6.55 12.34
N ASP A 81 -12.00 6.05 12.81
CA ASP A 81 -10.68 6.55 12.46
C ASP A 81 -9.71 5.43 12.07
N ILE A 82 -8.65 5.80 11.35
CA ILE A 82 -7.69 4.85 10.78
C ILE A 82 -6.89 4.12 11.86
N GLY A 83 -6.55 4.80 12.96
CA GLY A 83 -5.85 4.17 14.07
C GLY A 83 -6.71 3.07 14.70
N GLY A 84 -8.00 3.32 14.87
CA GLY A 84 -8.99 2.33 15.26
C GLY A 84 -9.11 1.20 14.25
N GLY A 85 -9.23 1.51 12.96
CA GLY A 85 -9.33 0.51 11.89
C GLY A 85 -8.11 -0.41 11.82
N VAL A 86 -6.89 0.12 12.03
CA VAL A 86 -5.66 -0.69 12.11
C VAL A 86 -5.67 -1.59 13.35
N ARG A 87 -6.08 -1.06 14.52
CA ARG A 87 -6.21 -1.88 15.74
C ARG A 87 -7.24 -2.99 15.56
N GLU A 88 -8.36 -2.70 14.91
CA GLU A 88 -9.39 -3.69 14.58
C GLU A 88 -8.81 -4.76 13.66
N TYR A 89 -8.20 -4.36 12.54
CA TYR A 89 -7.52 -5.25 11.59
C TYR A 89 -6.55 -6.22 12.26
N CYS A 90 -5.69 -5.71 13.16
CA CYS A 90 -4.69 -6.54 13.83
C CYS A 90 -5.31 -7.57 14.80
N ASN A 91 -6.51 -7.32 15.33
CA ASN A 91 -7.21 -8.19 16.27
C ASN A 91 -8.17 -9.21 15.60
N LEU A 92 -8.33 -9.16 14.28
CA LEU A 92 -9.11 -10.15 13.52
C LEU A 92 -8.45 -11.54 13.56
N ASP A 93 -9.24 -12.60 13.40
CA ASP A 93 -8.68 -13.93 13.08
C ASP A 93 -8.04 -13.92 11.68
N ASP A 94 -7.17 -14.90 11.39
CA ASP A 94 -6.38 -14.88 10.15
C ASP A 94 -7.22 -14.89 8.87
N SER A 95 -8.37 -15.55 8.86
CA SER A 95 -9.25 -15.61 7.68
C SER A 95 -9.94 -14.28 7.46
N THR A 96 -10.50 -13.69 8.52
CA THR A 96 -11.16 -12.38 8.46
C THR A 96 -10.15 -11.26 8.21
N ARG A 97 -8.93 -11.36 8.75
CA ARG A 97 -7.84 -10.41 8.51
C ARG A 97 -7.43 -10.39 7.04
N ARG A 98 -7.29 -11.56 6.41
CA ARG A 98 -6.98 -11.65 4.98
C ARG A 98 -8.09 -11.05 4.10
N ASP A 99 -9.35 -11.34 4.42
CA ASP A 99 -10.49 -10.70 3.73
C ASP A 99 -10.48 -9.17 3.89
N ALA A 100 -10.24 -8.68 5.12
CA ALA A 100 -10.11 -7.26 5.40
C ALA A 100 -8.97 -6.61 4.62
N TYR A 101 -7.80 -7.25 4.56
CA TYR A 101 -6.67 -6.78 3.77
C TYR A 101 -7.05 -6.62 2.29
N ASN A 102 -7.60 -7.68 1.68
CA ASN A 102 -7.93 -7.70 0.27
C ASN A 102 -9.01 -6.67 -0.07
N LYS A 103 -10.05 -6.53 0.76
CA LYS A 103 -11.09 -5.52 0.57
C LYS A 103 -10.56 -4.11 0.72
N SER A 104 -9.79 -3.84 1.78
CA SER A 104 -9.23 -2.51 2.04
C SER A 104 -8.27 -2.06 0.96
N LEU A 105 -7.45 -2.97 0.46
CA LEU A 105 -6.52 -2.70 -0.63
C LEU A 105 -7.26 -2.44 -1.96
N ASN A 106 -8.28 -3.24 -2.27
CA ASN A 106 -9.15 -2.98 -3.42
C ASN A 106 -9.86 -1.62 -3.31
N GLY A 107 -10.30 -1.26 -2.11
CA GLY A 107 -10.94 0.03 -1.86
C GLY A 107 -9.98 1.21 -2.03
N MET A 108 -8.75 1.08 -1.55
CA MET A 108 -7.70 2.08 -1.75
C MET A 108 -7.38 2.28 -3.24
N ILE A 109 -7.22 1.21 -4.01
CA ILE A 109 -6.98 1.27 -5.46
C ILE A 109 -8.18 1.88 -6.19
N ALA A 110 -9.39 1.54 -5.80
CA ALA A 110 -10.60 2.12 -6.38
C ALA A 110 -10.73 3.62 -6.07
N TYR A 111 -10.38 4.04 -4.85
CA TYR A 111 -10.33 5.44 -4.47
C TYR A 111 -9.29 6.21 -5.30
N GLN A 112 -8.08 5.66 -5.45
CA GLN A 112 -7.05 6.24 -6.32
C GLN A 112 -7.58 6.44 -7.74
N LYS A 113 -8.18 5.40 -8.34
CA LYS A 113 -8.78 5.50 -9.68
C LYS A 113 -9.86 6.58 -9.77
N LYS A 114 -10.72 6.68 -8.75
CA LYS A 114 -11.76 7.72 -8.65
C LYS A 114 -11.13 9.12 -8.64
N VAL A 115 -10.16 9.37 -7.76
CA VAL A 115 -9.47 10.67 -7.67
C VAL A 115 -8.72 11.00 -8.96
N CYS A 116 -8.06 10.02 -9.57
CA CYS A 116 -7.30 10.20 -10.80
C CYS A 116 -8.17 10.42 -12.05
N ALA A 117 -9.46 10.10 -12.00
CA ALA A 117 -10.41 10.40 -13.07
C ALA A 117 -10.87 11.87 -13.07
N GLU A 118 -10.61 12.61 -11.99
CA GLU A 118 -11.01 14.02 -11.82
C GLU A 118 -9.83 14.95 -12.23
N PRO A 119 -9.93 15.72 -13.33
CA PRO A 119 -8.81 16.51 -13.84
C PRO A 119 -8.28 17.57 -12.88
N ASP A 120 -9.15 18.15 -12.06
CA ASP A 120 -8.83 19.15 -11.04
C ASP A 120 -8.14 18.55 -9.80
N LYS A 121 -8.15 17.21 -9.66
CA LYS A 121 -7.48 16.49 -8.58
C LYS A 121 -6.16 15.85 -8.98
N ALA A 122 -5.55 16.27 -10.09
CA ALA A 122 -4.26 15.74 -10.56
C ALA A 122 -3.17 15.71 -9.47
N GLY A 123 -3.08 16.74 -8.63
CA GLY A 123 -2.12 16.77 -7.53
C GLY A 123 -2.42 15.78 -6.40
N ALA A 124 -3.69 15.50 -6.11
CA ALA A 124 -4.09 14.48 -5.14
C ALA A 124 -3.85 13.07 -5.70
N CYS A 125 -4.20 12.85 -6.97
CA CYS A 125 -3.89 11.61 -7.69
C CYS A 125 -2.39 11.28 -7.65
N ASP A 126 -1.51 12.25 -7.90
CA ASP A 126 -0.05 12.06 -7.85
C ASP A 126 0.42 11.66 -6.43
N ARG A 127 -0.05 12.34 -5.38
CA ARG A 127 0.32 12.01 -4.00
C ARG A 127 -0.17 10.64 -3.56
N ILE A 128 -1.42 10.29 -3.86
CA ILE A 128 -1.99 8.98 -3.54
C ILE A 128 -1.21 7.88 -4.27
N THR A 129 -0.93 8.08 -5.56
CA THR A 129 -0.14 7.13 -6.36
C THR A 129 1.25 6.92 -5.76
N LYS A 130 1.96 8.01 -5.42
CA LYS A 130 3.28 7.93 -4.78
C LYS A 130 3.24 7.25 -3.41
N SER A 131 2.18 7.47 -2.63
CA SER A 131 1.99 6.81 -1.35
C SER A 131 1.82 5.30 -1.52
N ILE A 132 0.96 4.88 -2.46
CA ILE A 132 0.76 3.46 -2.80
C ILE A 132 2.08 2.84 -3.30
N ASP A 133 2.75 3.48 -4.25
CA ASP A 133 4.04 2.99 -4.78
C ASP A 133 5.08 2.83 -3.68
N CYS A 134 5.18 3.81 -2.76
CA CYS A 134 6.07 3.74 -1.60
C CYS A 134 5.77 2.53 -0.71
N LEU A 135 4.48 2.31 -0.39
CA LEU A 135 4.05 1.18 0.43
C LEU A 135 4.46 -0.15 -0.23
N PHE A 136 4.14 -0.35 -1.50
CA PHE A 136 4.42 -1.62 -2.17
C PHE A 136 5.90 -1.85 -2.42
N LEU A 137 6.66 -0.80 -2.74
CA LEU A 137 8.11 -0.89 -2.83
C LEU A 137 8.72 -1.32 -1.49
N TYR A 138 8.23 -0.76 -0.38
CA TYR A 138 8.69 -1.14 0.96
C TYR A 138 8.31 -2.57 1.34
N LEU A 139 7.06 -2.98 1.08
CA LEU A 139 6.62 -4.36 1.31
C LEU A 139 7.43 -5.36 0.46
N GLY A 140 7.79 -4.98 -0.77
CA GLY A 140 8.70 -5.74 -1.62
C GLY A 140 10.10 -5.90 -1.00
N GLN A 141 10.63 -4.85 -0.39
CA GLN A 141 11.91 -4.93 0.34
C GLN A 141 11.82 -5.87 1.54
N LEU A 142 10.76 -5.77 2.35
CA LEU A 142 10.53 -6.68 3.48
C LEU A 142 10.45 -8.15 3.02
N LYS A 143 9.75 -8.39 1.91
CA LYS A 143 9.62 -9.73 1.30
C LYS A 143 10.97 -10.27 0.84
N GLN A 144 11.76 -9.45 0.13
CA GLN A 144 13.10 -9.83 -0.34
C GLN A 144 14.08 -10.13 0.80
N GLN A 145 13.91 -9.46 1.95
CA GLN A 145 14.73 -9.66 3.15
C GLN A 145 14.24 -10.82 4.03
N ASP A 146 13.18 -11.54 3.62
CA ASP A 146 12.56 -12.62 4.37
C ASP A 146 12.04 -12.19 5.77
N GLN A 147 11.76 -10.90 5.95
CA GLN A 147 11.34 -10.32 7.23
C GLN A 147 9.85 -10.51 7.53
N CYS A 148 9.07 -10.87 6.51
CA CYS A 148 7.61 -10.99 6.62
C CYS A 148 7.15 -12.30 7.24
N LYS A 149 8.05 -13.28 7.40
CA LYS A 149 7.73 -14.57 8.00
C LYS A 149 7.40 -14.36 9.48
N THR A 150 6.11 -14.25 9.78
CA THR A 150 5.60 -14.38 11.14
C THR A 150 5.92 -15.80 11.60
N SER A 151 6.98 -15.95 12.39
CA SER A 151 7.49 -17.23 12.88
C SER A 151 6.49 -17.92 13.82
N GLY A 152 5.49 -18.62 13.25
CA GLY A 152 4.84 -19.81 13.81
C GLY A 152 4.28 -19.77 15.23
N SER A 153 4.15 -18.60 15.87
CA SER A 153 3.80 -18.50 17.28
C SER A 153 2.89 -17.29 17.47
N ILE A 154 1.59 -17.49 17.29
CA ILE A 154 0.57 -16.64 17.89
C ILE A 154 0.60 -16.90 19.41
N GLY A 155 1.71 -16.52 20.03
CA GLY A 155 1.79 -16.27 21.45
C GLY A 155 1.35 -14.84 21.63
N LYS A 156 0.13 -14.65 22.12
CA LYS A 156 -0.39 -13.39 22.67
C LYS A 156 0.77 -12.57 23.26
N LEU A 157 1.12 -11.45 22.63
CA LEU A 157 1.89 -10.41 23.30
C LEU A 157 1.01 -9.16 23.38
N PRO A 158 0.94 -8.55 24.57
CA PRO A 158 0.01 -7.48 24.86
C PRO A 158 0.50 -6.22 24.17
N PHE A 159 -0.40 -5.53 23.46
CA PHE A 159 -0.20 -4.11 23.18
C PHE A 159 -0.06 -3.39 24.52
N ASN A 160 1.16 -2.95 24.84
CA ASN A 160 1.39 -2.05 25.96
C ASN A 160 0.90 -0.66 25.57
N ASN A 161 -0.08 -0.17 26.33
CA ASN A 161 -0.57 1.19 26.28
C ASN A 161 0.57 2.17 26.63
N ALA A 162 0.77 3.18 25.79
CA ALA A 162 1.35 4.46 26.16
C ALA A 162 0.60 5.56 25.38
#